data_AF-A0A2K3JFJ0-F1
#
_entry.id   AF-A0A2K3JFJ0-F1
#
_cell.length_a   1.000
_cell.length_b   1.000
_cell.length_c   1.000
_cell.angle_alpha   90.00
_cell.angle_beta   90.00
_cell.angle_gamma   90.00
#
_symmetry.space_group_name_H-M   'P 1'
#
loop_
_entity.id
_entity.type
_entity.pdbx_description
1 polymer ?
#
loop_
_entity_poly.entity_id
_entity_poly.type
_entity_poly.pdbx_seq_one_letter_code
_entity_poly.pdbx_strand_id
1 'polypeptide(L)'
;MLLTFLFMEGVAWFLHKYVMHGFGWFLHEDHHRYTKKRFEKNDVFGLFFAGISIILIFTGFFGGFDIRLFLGMGVAMYGAGYFLVHDVFFHRRVKIKYRPKSKYIKRVLYAHSVHHQKSKGREGICFGFLYASKKYALPEENPVPT
;
A
#
# COMPACT_ATOMS: atom_id res chain seq x y z
N MET A 1 -2.80 -16.80 8.08
CA MET A 1 -1.62 -15.98 7.75
C MET A 1 -1.47 -15.72 6.26
N LEU A 2 -1.04 -16.69 5.43
CA LEU A 2 -0.85 -16.45 3.99
C LEU A 2 -2.14 -16.10 3.24
N LEU A 3 -3.24 -16.80 3.55
CA LEU A 3 -4.55 -16.47 2.97
C LEU A 3 -4.97 -15.04 3.33
N THR A 4 -4.77 -14.64 4.59
CA THR A 4 -5.03 -13.27 5.05
C THR A 4 -4.17 -12.26 4.31
N PHE A 5 -2.87 -12.53 4.15
CA PHE A 5 -1.96 -11.68 3.39
C PHE A 5 -2.43 -11.46 1.95
N LEU A 6 -2.86 -12.53 1.25
CA LEU A 6 -3.37 -12.41 -0.12
C LEU A 6 -4.72 -11.67 -0.17
N PHE A 7 -5.60 -11.96 0.78
CA PHE A 7 -6.90 -11.30 0.88
C PHE A 7 -6.77 -9.80 1.14
N MET A 8 -5.74 -9.39 1.90
CA MET A 8 -5.48 -7.99 2.19
C MET A 8 -5.24 -7.13 0.95
N GLU A 9 -4.77 -7.69 -0.18
CA GLU A 9 -4.67 -6.92 -1.43
C GLU A 9 -6.06 -6.48 -1.92
N GLY A 10 -7.08 -7.34 -1.80
CA GLY A 10 -8.45 -7.01 -2.14
C GLY A 10 -9.04 -5.97 -1.19
N VAL A 11 -8.79 -6.12 0.11
CA VAL A 11 -9.20 -5.15 1.14
C VAL A 11 -8.55 -3.79 0.88
N ALA A 12 -7.25 -3.77 0.64
CA ALA A 12 -6.50 -2.55 0.42
C ALA A 12 -6.93 -1.85 -0.86
N TRP A 13 -7.16 -2.59 -1.96
CA TRP A 13 -7.72 -2.04 -3.19
C TRP A 13 -9.10 -1.40 -2.97
N PHE A 14 -9.99 -2.09 -2.24
CA PHE A 14 -11.34 -1.60 -1.96
C PHE A 14 -11.28 -0.31 -1.13
N LEU A 15 -10.50 -0.32 -0.05
CA LEU A 15 -10.36 0.84 0.81
C LEU A 15 -9.71 2.00 0.08
N HIS A 16 -8.68 1.74 -0.71
CA HIS A 16 -8.02 2.78 -1.48
C HIS A 16 -8.99 3.45 -2.46
N LYS A 17 -9.79 2.67 -3.18
CA LYS A 17 -10.76 3.20 -4.14
C LYS A 17 -11.95 3.91 -3.48
N TYR A 18 -12.58 3.29 -2.49
CA TYR A 18 -13.88 3.76 -1.97
C TYR A 18 -13.78 4.56 -0.68
N VAL A 19 -12.73 4.34 0.12
CA VAL A 19 -12.51 5.07 1.37
C VAL A 19 -11.53 6.21 1.13
N MET A 20 -10.28 5.91 0.77
CA MET A 20 -9.21 6.90 0.64
C MET A 20 -9.48 7.87 -0.51
N HIS A 21 -9.94 7.39 -1.66
CA HIS A 21 -10.40 8.23 -2.78
C HIS A 21 -11.88 8.66 -2.67
N GLY A 22 -12.60 8.17 -1.66
CA GLY A 22 -13.99 8.53 -1.41
C GLY A 22 -14.12 9.57 -0.31
N PHE A 23 -14.75 9.19 0.80
CA PHE A 23 -15.00 10.08 1.93
C PHE A 23 -13.74 10.38 2.76
N GLY A 24 -12.74 9.51 2.71
CA GLY A 24 -11.44 9.66 3.38
C GLY A 24 -10.42 10.51 2.61
N TRP A 25 -10.82 11.13 1.51
CA TRP A 25 -9.90 11.93 0.66
C TRP A 25 -9.17 13.02 1.43
N PHE A 26 -9.79 13.65 2.43
CA PHE A 26 -9.13 14.67 3.25
C PHE A 26 -7.92 14.15 4.06
N LEU A 27 -7.83 12.83 4.28
CA LEU A 27 -6.67 12.16 4.88
C LEU A 27 -5.67 11.65 3.83
N HIS A 28 -6.08 11.54 2.56
CA HIS A 28 -5.25 10.99 1.48
C HIS A 28 -4.76 12.06 0.48
N GLU A 29 -5.34 13.26 0.51
CA GLU A 29 -5.02 14.31 -0.45
C GLU A 29 -3.57 14.81 -0.34
N ASP A 30 -3.06 14.92 0.89
CA ASP A 30 -1.68 15.35 1.15
C ASP A 30 -0.66 14.28 0.75
N HIS A 31 -1.12 13.05 0.55
CA HIS A 31 -0.35 11.96 -0.02
C HIS A 31 -0.22 12.06 -1.54
N HIS A 32 -1.29 12.48 -2.21
CA HIS A 32 -1.26 12.75 -3.65
C HIS A 32 -0.47 14.00 -4.01
N ARG A 33 -0.45 15.00 -3.12
CA ARG A 33 0.31 16.23 -3.31
C ARG A 33 1.67 16.07 -2.63
N TYR A 34 2.75 15.89 -3.38
CA TYR A 34 4.09 15.73 -2.79
C TYR A 34 4.37 16.79 -1.72
N THR A 35 4.39 16.37 -0.45
CA THR A 35 4.77 17.23 0.67
C THR A 35 6.10 16.74 1.23
N LYS A 36 7.03 17.66 1.53
CA LYS A 36 8.34 17.31 2.14
C LYS A 36 8.22 16.90 3.62
N LYS A 37 7.01 16.62 4.10
CA LYS A 37 6.76 16.31 5.52
C LYS A 37 7.16 14.86 5.79
N ARG A 38 7.66 14.61 7.00
CA ARG A 38 8.00 13.26 7.46
C ARG A 38 6.75 12.40 7.70
N PHE A 39 5.67 13.06 8.09
CA PHE A 39 4.37 12.44 8.35
C PHE A 39 3.31 13.07 7.47
N GLU A 40 2.39 12.24 7.00
CA GLU A 40 1.22 12.64 6.23
C GLU A 40 -0.04 12.18 6.97
N LYS A 41 -1.17 12.86 6.72
CA LYS A 41 -2.47 12.42 7.26
C LYS A 41 -2.79 11.00 6.84
N ASN A 42 -2.27 10.58 5.69
CA ASN A 42 -2.42 9.22 5.19
C ASN A 42 -1.88 8.15 6.14
N ASP A 43 -0.91 8.50 7.00
CA ASP A 43 -0.32 7.57 7.97
C ASP A 43 -1.36 7.07 8.98
N VAL A 44 -2.49 7.78 9.14
CA VAL A 44 -3.64 7.35 9.95
C VAL A 44 -4.19 6.01 9.47
N PHE A 45 -4.23 5.75 8.15
CA PHE A 45 -4.68 4.45 7.64
C PHE A 45 -3.71 3.34 8.05
N GLY A 46 -2.40 3.60 7.97
CA GLY A 46 -1.38 2.65 8.43
C GLY A 46 -1.50 2.34 9.93
N LEU A 47 -1.68 3.38 10.75
CA LEU A 47 -1.88 3.23 12.19
C LEU A 47 -3.15 2.45 12.54
N PHE A 48 -4.24 2.68 11.80
CA PHE A 48 -5.49 1.94 11.97
C PHE A 48 -5.29 0.43 11.74
N PHE A 49 -4.65 0.04 10.64
CA PHE A 49 -4.38 -1.37 10.35
C PHE A 49 -3.34 -1.98 11.29
N ALA A 50 -2.34 -1.21 11.71
CA ALA A 50 -1.39 -1.64 12.74
C ALA A 50 -2.11 -1.93 14.07
N GLY A 51 -3.04 -1.07 14.48
CA GLY A 51 -3.86 -1.27 15.67
C GLY A 51 -4.69 -2.55 15.62
N ILE A 52 -5.41 -2.78 14.50
CA ILE A 52 -6.15 -4.03 14.27
C ILE A 52 -5.23 -5.26 14.36
N SER A 53 -4.09 -5.20 13.68
CA SER A 53 -3.11 -6.29 13.66
C SER A 53 -2.58 -6.61 15.07
N ILE A 54 -2.21 -5.58 15.84
CA ILE A 54 -1.73 -5.73 17.22
C ILE A 54 -2.80 -6.36 18.11
N ILE A 55 -4.05 -5.88 18.04
CA ILE A 55 -5.15 -6.43 18.85
C ILE A 55 -5.38 -7.91 18.51
N LEU A 56 -5.39 -8.27 17.23
CA LEU A 56 -5.56 -9.65 16.78
C LEU A 56 -4.40 -10.55 17.22
N ILE A 57 -3.16 -10.08 17.09
CA ILE A 57 -1.98 -10.81 17.56
C ILE A 57 -2.03 -11.01 19.07
N PHE A 58 -2.28 -9.95 19.84
CA PHE A 58 -2.30 -9.98 21.29
C PHE A 58 -3.39 -10.93 21.79
N THR A 59 -4.64 -10.74 21.36
CA THR A 59 -5.77 -11.56 21.80
C THR A 59 -5.66 -13.01 21.33
N GLY A 60 -5.13 -13.26 20.13
CA GLY A 60 -4.89 -14.61 19.62
C GLY A 60 -3.76 -15.33 20.34
N PHE A 61 -2.70 -14.62 20.73
CA PHE A 61 -1.59 -15.17 21.51
C PHE A 61 -2.07 -15.62 22.90
N PHE A 62 -2.75 -14.73 23.64
CA PHE A 62 -3.30 -15.07 24.96
C PHE A 62 -4.51 -16.02 24.89
N GLY A 63 -5.14 -16.15 23.73
CA GLY A 63 -6.21 -17.12 23.45
C GLY A 63 -5.72 -18.54 23.15
N GLY A 64 -4.41 -18.82 23.30
CA GLY A 64 -3.85 -20.15 23.02
C GLY A 64 -3.45 -20.36 21.55
N PHE A 65 -2.94 -19.31 20.90
CA PHE A 65 -2.45 -19.34 19.52
C PHE A 65 -3.52 -19.67 18.47
N ASP A 66 -4.71 -19.10 18.63
CA ASP A 66 -5.84 -19.37 17.73
C ASP A 66 -5.78 -18.59 16.40
N ILE A 67 -6.87 -18.68 15.62
CA ILE A 67 -6.97 -18.05 14.30
C ILE A 67 -6.71 -16.54 14.29
N ARG A 68 -7.03 -15.81 15.37
CA ARG A 68 -6.83 -14.36 15.46
C ARG A 68 -5.35 -14.00 15.33
N LEU A 69 -4.47 -14.78 15.94
CA LEU A 69 -3.03 -14.58 15.84
C LEU A 69 -2.59 -14.64 14.37
N PHE A 70 -3.01 -15.67 13.64
CA PHE A 70 -2.65 -15.86 12.25
C PHE A 70 -3.28 -14.82 11.30
N LEU A 71 -4.45 -14.27 11.66
CA LEU A 71 -5.05 -13.14 10.96
C LEU A 71 -4.21 -11.88 11.18
N GLY A 72 -3.93 -11.54 12.43
CA GLY A 72 -3.13 -10.37 12.79
C GLY A 72 -1.73 -10.40 12.18
N MET A 73 -1.06 -11.55 12.19
CA MET A 73 0.23 -11.75 11.53
C MET A 73 0.14 -11.56 10.00
N GLY A 74 -0.94 -12.03 9.37
CA GLY A 74 -1.15 -11.81 7.93
C GLY A 74 -1.35 -10.34 7.57
N VAL A 75 -2.08 -9.59 8.41
CA VAL A 75 -2.23 -8.14 8.27
C VAL A 75 -0.89 -7.43 8.45
N ALA A 76 -0.10 -7.82 9.47
CA ALA A 76 1.23 -7.25 9.71
C ALA A 76 2.18 -7.50 8.53
N MET A 77 2.21 -8.72 7.99
CA MET A 77 3.03 -9.05 6.82
C MET A 77 2.65 -8.22 5.60
N TYR A 78 1.34 -8.01 5.38
CA TYR A 78 0.87 -7.17 4.28
C TYR A 78 1.27 -5.70 4.50
N GLY A 79 1.07 -5.18 5.71
CA GLY A 79 1.49 -3.83 6.09
C GLY A 79 2.99 -3.59 5.92
N ALA A 80 3.83 -4.56 6.27
CA ALA A 80 5.27 -4.50 6.03
C ALA A 80 5.61 -4.44 4.53
N GLY A 81 4.96 -5.28 3.72
CA GLY A 81 5.11 -5.26 2.27
C GLY A 81 4.69 -3.91 1.66
N TYR A 82 3.55 -3.37 2.10
CA TYR A 82 3.07 -2.05 1.72
C TYR A 82 4.11 -0.97 2.05
N PHE A 83 4.54 -0.88 3.31
CA PHE A 83 5.52 0.12 3.74
C PHE A 83 6.82 0.06 2.93
N LEU A 84 7.32 -1.14 2.61
CA LEU A 84 8.51 -1.30 1.78
C LEU A 84 8.30 -0.79 0.35
N VAL A 85 7.20 -1.15 -0.31
CA VAL A 85 6.95 -0.74 -1.70
C VAL A 85 6.61 0.75 -1.78
N HIS A 86 5.76 1.21 -0.88
CA HIS A 86 5.17 2.53 -0.89
C HIS A 86 6.10 3.58 -0.28
N ASP A 87 6.42 3.47 1.01
CA ASP A 87 7.16 4.50 1.74
C ASP A 87 8.67 4.44 1.49
N VAL A 88 9.23 3.23 1.33
CA VAL A 88 10.67 3.05 1.11
C VAL A 88 11.03 3.20 -0.36
N PHE A 89 10.39 2.44 -1.26
CA PHE A 89 10.79 2.44 -2.67
C PHE A 89 10.17 3.57 -3.51
N PHE A 90 8.89 3.90 -3.31
CA PHE A 90 8.22 4.94 -4.09
C PHE A 90 8.44 6.34 -3.51
N HIS A 91 7.93 6.60 -2.31
CA HIS A 91 7.98 7.93 -1.66
C HIS A 91 9.36 8.27 -1.11
N ARG A 92 10.24 7.26 -0.93
CA ARG A 92 11.59 7.41 -0.37
C ARG A 92 11.62 8.19 0.95
N ARG A 93 10.60 8.02 1.78
CA ARG A 93 10.53 8.60 3.13
C ARG A 93 11.64 8.07 4.02
N VAL A 94 12.03 6.81 3.81
CA VAL A 94 13.24 6.21 4.39
C VAL A 94 14.36 6.25 3.36
N LYS A 95 15.45 6.97 3.66
CA LYS A 95 16.59 7.15 2.75
C LYS A 95 17.46 5.88 2.71
N ILE A 96 16.99 4.86 1.99
CA ILE A 96 17.79 3.66 1.69
C ILE A 96 18.33 3.79 0.27
N LYS A 97 19.64 3.62 0.09
CA LYS A 97 20.30 3.61 -1.24
C LYS A 97 20.08 2.26 -1.94
N TYR A 98 18.84 1.83 -2.08
CA TYR A 98 18.48 0.61 -2.78
C TYR A 98 17.52 0.92 -3.92
N ARG A 99 17.83 0.40 -5.11
CA ARG A 99 16.96 0.48 -6.29
C ARG A 99 16.46 -0.91 -6.63
N PRO A 100 15.15 -1.18 -6.54
CA PRO A 100 14.61 -2.49 -6.86
C PRO A 100 14.86 -2.84 -8.34
N LYS A 101 15.51 -3.98 -8.58
CA LYS A 101 15.83 -4.47 -9.94
C LYS A 101 14.72 -5.35 -10.52
N SER A 102 13.86 -5.92 -9.67
CA SER A 102 12.79 -6.84 -10.08
C SER A 102 11.77 -6.17 -11.02
N LYS A 103 11.48 -6.82 -12.16
CA LYS A 103 10.44 -6.39 -13.11
C LYS A 103 9.07 -6.23 -12.42
N TYR A 104 8.79 -7.08 -11.43
CA TYR A 104 7.56 -7.02 -10.63
C TYR A 104 7.45 -5.71 -9.83
N ILE A 105 8.44 -5.43 -8.98
CA ILE A 105 8.41 -4.24 -8.12
C ILE A 105 8.37 -2.98 -9.00
N LYS A 106 9.17 -2.95 -10.07
CA LYS A 106 9.16 -1.86 -11.03
C LYS A 106 7.78 -1.60 -11.66
N ARG A 107 7.05 -2.66 -12.04
CA ARG A 107 5.67 -2.55 -12.55
C ARG A 107 4.72 -1.97 -11.50
N VAL A 108 4.84 -2.42 -10.25
CA VAL A 108 4.02 -1.93 -9.14
C VAL A 108 4.28 -0.44 -8.90
N LEU A 109 5.55 -0.04 -8.83
CA LEU A 109 5.95 1.36 -8.68
C LEU A 109 5.46 2.23 -9.84
N TYR A 110 5.51 1.72 -11.08
CA TYR A 110 4.99 2.45 -12.24
C TYR A 110 3.47 2.61 -12.20
N ALA A 111 2.73 1.55 -11.89
CA ALA A 111 1.27 1.62 -11.74
C ALA A 111 0.86 2.62 -10.65
N HIS A 112 1.60 2.65 -9.54
CA HIS A 112 1.39 3.60 -8.46
C HIS A 112 1.77 5.04 -8.85
N SER A 113 2.83 5.23 -9.65
CA SER A 113 3.16 6.53 -10.27
C SER A 113 2.02 7.05 -11.13
N VAL A 114 1.50 6.20 -12.02
CA VAL A 114 0.37 6.55 -12.89
C VAL A 114 -0.88 6.86 -12.06
N HIS A 115 -1.13 6.12 -10.99
CA HIS A 115 -2.20 6.40 -10.05
C HIS A 115 -2.07 7.80 -9.45
N HIS A 116 -0.92 8.16 -8.89
CA HIS A 116 -0.67 9.48 -8.33
C HIS A 116 -0.83 10.62 -9.34
N GLN A 117 -0.41 10.40 -10.59
CA GLN A 117 -0.51 11.41 -11.66
C GLN A 117 -1.94 11.59 -12.20
N LYS A 118 -2.72 10.50 -12.27
CA LYS A 118 -4.02 10.48 -12.97
C LYS A 118 -5.23 10.35 -12.05
N SER A 119 -5.03 10.21 -10.74
CA SER A 119 -6.11 10.05 -9.77
C SER A 119 -6.18 11.24 -8.82
N LYS A 120 -7.40 11.75 -8.61
CA LYS A 120 -7.72 12.84 -7.70
C LYS A 120 -9.13 12.68 -7.16
N GLY A 121 -9.27 12.66 -5.83
CA GLY A 121 -10.59 12.45 -5.20
C GLY A 121 -11.24 11.17 -5.73
N ARG A 122 -12.53 11.21 -6.05
CA ARG A 122 -13.28 10.02 -6.50
C ARG A 122 -12.90 9.51 -7.88
N GLU A 123 -12.19 10.32 -8.67
CA GLU A 123 -11.75 9.95 -10.01
C GLU A 123 -10.35 9.37 -9.92
N GLY A 124 -10.17 8.12 -10.32
CA GLY A 124 -8.87 7.50 -10.25
C GLY A 124 -8.77 6.16 -10.95
N ILE A 125 -7.52 5.77 -11.17
CA ILE A 125 -7.14 4.50 -11.79
C ILE A 125 -6.07 3.84 -10.94
N CYS A 126 -5.98 2.51 -10.96
CA CYS A 126 -4.89 1.75 -10.32
C CYS A 126 -4.77 1.88 -8.81
N PHE A 127 -5.75 1.33 -8.09
CA PHE A 127 -5.77 1.35 -6.63
C PHE A 127 -5.02 0.17 -5.96
N GLY A 128 -4.39 -0.73 -6.73
CA GLY A 128 -3.64 -1.87 -6.18
C GLY A 128 -2.32 -1.42 -5.55
N PHE A 129 -1.91 -2.10 -4.48
CA PHE A 129 -0.70 -1.74 -3.72
C PHE A 129 0.45 -2.69 -4.00
N LEU A 130 0.24 -3.99 -3.80
CA LEU A 130 1.25 -4.99 -4.10
C LEU A 130 0.99 -5.64 -5.46
N TYR A 131 -0.21 -5.55 -6.00
CA TYR A 131 -0.55 -6.06 -7.32
C TYR A 131 -0.77 -4.94 -8.34
N ALA A 132 -0.19 -5.12 -9.53
CA ALA A 132 -0.38 -4.25 -10.67
C ALA A 132 -0.64 -5.06 -11.93
N SER A 133 -1.64 -4.61 -12.72
CA SER A 133 -2.01 -5.22 -14.00
C SER A 133 -0.84 -5.25 -14.98
N LYS A 134 -0.80 -6.26 -15.86
CA LYS A 134 0.24 -6.43 -16.88
C LYS A 134 0.37 -5.23 -17.82
N LYS A 135 -0.68 -4.43 -18.01
CA LYS A 135 -0.65 -3.19 -18.80
C LYS A 135 0.32 -2.11 -18.29
N TYR A 136 0.82 -2.26 -17.06
CA TYR A 136 1.84 -1.39 -16.46
C TYR A 136 3.24 -2.01 -16.45
N ALA A 137 3.44 -3.13 -17.15
CA ALA A 137 4.76 -3.71 -17.31
C ALA A 137 5.71 -2.65 -17.88
N LEU A 138 6.89 -2.52 -17.28
CA LEU A 138 7.81 -1.48 -17.69
C LEU A 138 8.25 -1.70 -19.15
N PRO A 139 8.48 -0.59 -19.87
CA PRO A 139 8.96 -0.62 -21.24
C PRO A 139 10.33 -1.29 -21.36
N GLU A 140 10.36 -2.51 -21.90
CA GLU A 140 11.11 -2.68 -23.15
C GLU A 140 10.20 -2.41 -24.37
N GLU A 141 8.90 -2.12 -24.16
CA GLU A 141 7.87 -2.01 -25.21
C GLU A 141 7.11 -0.67 -25.32
N ASN A 142 7.40 0.40 -24.56
CA ASN A 142 6.74 1.72 -24.73
C ASN A 142 7.51 2.87 -24.04
N PRO A 143 8.31 3.71 -24.74
CA PRO A 143 9.15 4.70 -24.07
C PRO A 143 8.33 5.66 -23.18
N VAL A 144 8.80 5.88 -21.95
CA VAL A 144 8.25 6.87 -21.02
C VAL A 144 8.53 8.26 -21.62
N PRO A 145 7.54 9.16 -21.75
CA PRO A 145 7.82 10.52 -22.17
C PRO A 145 8.63 11.20 -21.07
N THR A 146 9.78 11.72 -21.48
CA THR A 146 10.73 12.52 -20.70
C THR A 146 10.07 13.73 -20.06
#